data_AF-A0A117M6N1-F1
#
_entry.id   AF-A0A117M6N1-F1
#
_cell.length_a   1.000
_cell.length_b   1.000
_cell.length_c   1.000
_cell.angle_alpha   90.00
_cell.angle_beta   90.00
_cell.angle_gamma   90.00
#
_symmetry.space_group_name_H-M   'P 1'
#
loop_
_entity.id
_entity.type
_entity.pdbx_description
1 polymer ?
#
loop_
_entity_poly.entity_id
_entity_poly.type
_entity_poly.pdbx_seq_one_letter_code
_entity_poly.pdbx_strand_id
1 'polypeptide(L)'
;MTKKIIVIFLLVAMLTPTLFAAPVFSIQKQKGGIVPCLLGIFDIRMGYIANEKAVNVDLLEVLQLVLPILRVYYAFVGFQNAGIEGCCIGYVGGYTTAKMMKETKGRLIEWLTYVPVANIYSLIVYITETMGGKTWSEVVAKENLKRK
;
A
#
# COMPACT_ATOMS: atom_id res chain seq x y z
N MET A 1 -25.85 -18.80 29.51
CA MET A 1 -25.85 -17.70 28.52
C MET A 1 -24.43 -17.23 28.20
N THR A 2 -23.59 -17.03 29.22
CA THR A 2 -22.20 -16.53 29.13
C THR A 2 -21.28 -17.35 28.20
N LYS A 3 -21.36 -18.69 28.23
CA LYS A 3 -20.52 -19.55 27.36
C LYS A 3 -20.82 -19.37 25.86
N LYS A 4 -22.07 -19.14 25.47
CA LYS A 4 -22.46 -18.90 24.06
C LYS A 4 -21.96 -17.54 23.57
N ILE A 5 -22.01 -16.52 24.42
CA ILE A 5 -21.49 -15.17 24.12
C ILE A 5 -19.97 -15.20 23.92
N ILE A 6 -19.23 -15.92 24.78
CA ILE A 6 -17.78 -16.09 24.65
C ILE A 6 -17.40 -16.81 23.35
N VAL A 7 -18.14 -17.87 23.00
CA VAL A 7 -17.92 -18.61 21.74
C VAL A 7 -18.20 -17.75 20.52
N ILE A 8 -19.29 -16.96 20.52
CA ILE A 8 -19.59 -16.01 19.45
C ILE A 8 -18.50 -14.94 19.34
N PHE A 9 -18.03 -14.41 20.48
CA PHE A 9 -16.98 -13.40 20.50
C PHE A 9 -15.66 -13.94 19.96
N LEU A 10 -15.28 -15.17 20.34
CA LEU A 10 -14.11 -15.86 19.80
C LEU A 10 -14.25 -16.13 18.30
N LEU A 11 -15.42 -16.58 17.84
CA LEU A 11 -15.70 -16.79 16.41
C LEU A 11 -15.58 -15.49 15.61
N VAL A 12 -16.16 -14.40 16.11
CA VAL A 12 -16.06 -13.08 15.48
C VAL A 12 -14.62 -12.58 15.50
N ALA A 13 -13.88 -12.75 16.59
CA ALA A 13 -12.46 -12.37 16.70
C ALA A 13 -11.53 -13.23 15.81
N MET A 14 -11.91 -14.48 15.50
CA MET A 14 -11.17 -15.34 14.58
C MET A 14 -11.56 -15.11 13.11
N LEU A 15 -12.80 -14.72 12.83
CA LEU A 15 -13.31 -14.41 11.48
C LEU A 15 -12.98 -13.00 11.01
N THR A 16 -12.80 -12.04 11.93
CA THR A 16 -12.41 -10.68 11.56
C THR A 16 -11.05 -10.64 10.85
N PRO A 17 -9.96 -11.27 11.35
CA PRO A 17 -8.69 -11.31 10.64
C PRO A 17 -8.81 -11.93 9.24
N THR A 18 -9.62 -12.97 9.07
CA THR A 18 -9.78 -13.63 7.76
C THR A 18 -10.59 -12.77 6.79
N LEU A 19 -11.58 -12.02 7.26
CA LEU A 19 -12.33 -11.05 6.46
C LEU A 19 -11.46 -9.85 6.02
N PHE A 20 -10.51 -9.41 6.86
CA PHE A 20 -9.58 -8.33 6.51
C PHE A 20 -8.37 -8.79 5.68
N ALA A 21 -8.00 -10.07 5.75
CA ALA A 21 -6.85 -10.64 5.03
C ALA A 21 -7.21 -11.33 3.71
N ALA A 22 -8.49 -11.54 3.43
CA ALA A 22 -8.92 -12.09 2.15
C ALA A 22 -8.87 -11.01 1.06
N PRO A 23 -8.30 -11.31 -0.13
CA PRO A 23 -8.36 -10.40 -1.26
C PRO A 23 -9.82 -10.20 -1.68
N VAL A 24 -10.25 -8.95 -1.81
CA VAL A 24 -11.55 -8.61 -2.40
C VAL A 24 -11.52 -8.95 -3.90
N PHE A 25 -10.39 -8.68 -4.54
CA PHE A 25 -10.10 -9.08 -5.91
C PHE A 25 -8.59 -9.23 -6.13
N SER A 26 -8.23 -9.98 -7.18
CA SER A 26 -6.84 -10.18 -7.59
C SER A 26 -6.66 -9.68 -9.02
N ILE A 27 -5.59 -8.94 -9.26
CA ILE A 27 -5.20 -8.43 -10.57
C ILE A 27 -3.99 -9.25 -11.01
N GLN A 28 -4.13 -9.95 -12.15
CA GLN A 28 -3.01 -10.65 -12.76
C GLN A 28 -1.94 -9.66 -13.21
N LYS A 29 -0.69 -10.15 -13.28
CA LYS A 29 0.46 -9.36 -13.76
C LYS A 29 0.11 -8.60 -15.05
N GLN A 30 0.35 -7.31 -15.04
CA GLN A 30 0.26 -6.43 -16.20
C GLN A 30 1.67 -6.06 -16.69
N LYS A 31 1.77 -5.49 -17.89
CA LYS A 31 3.02 -4.88 -18.40
C LYS A 31 2.75 -3.42 -18.73
N GLY A 32 2.34 -2.65 -17.72
CA GLY A 32 1.88 -1.27 -17.87
C GLY A 32 0.39 -1.15 -18.18
N GLY A 33 -0.02 0.06 -18.57
CA GLY A 33 -1.40 0.42 -18.86
C GLY A 33 -2.15 1.11 -17.71
N ILE A 34 -3.46 1.29 -17.91
CA ILE A 34 -4.31 2.06 -16.99
C ILE A 34 -4.51 1.33 -15.65
N VAL A 35 -4.57 0.00 -15.65
CA VAL A 35 -4.84 -0.79 -14.44
C VAL A 35 -3.74 -0.61 -13.37
N PRO A 36 -2.43 -0.77 -13.68
CA PRO A 36 -1.35 -0.44 -12.74
C PRO A 36 -1.41 1.00 -12.21
N CYS A 37 -1.76 1.96 -13.07
CA CYS A 37 -1.90 3.37 -12.67
C CYS A 37 -3.07 3.58 -11.68
N LEU A 38 -4.23 2.95 -11.92
CA LEU A 38 -5.39 3.06 -11.04
C LEU A 38 -5.16 2.41 -9.68
N LEU A 39 -4.28 1.40 -9.59
CA LEU A 39 -3.92 0.80 -8.31
C LEU A 39 -3.23 1.78 -7.36
N GLY A 40 -2.62 2.85 -7.87
CA GLY A 40 -2.06 3.94 -7.07
C GLY A 40 -3.07 4.70 -6.21
N ILE A 41 -4.35 4.60 -6.54
CA ILE A 41 -5.43 5.18 -5.72
C ILE A 41 -5.52 4.45 -4.38
N PHE A 42 -5.24 3.14 -4.38
CA PHE A 42 -5.23 2.32 -3.18
C PHE A 42 -3.86 2.34 -2.51
N ASP A 43 -2.79 2.20 -3.29
CA ASP A 43 -1.44 2.21 -2.73
C ASP A 43 -0.41 2.55 -3.80
N ILE A 44 0.48 3.49 -3.49
CA ILE A 44 1.44 4.05 -4.46
C ILE A 44 2.45 3.01 -4.95
N ARG A 45 2.79 1.99 -4.16
CA ARG A 45 3.74 0.96 -4.59
C ARG A 45 3.06 -0.17 -5.34
N MET A 46 1.79 -0.40 -5.06
CA MET A 46 1.00 -1.47 -5.65
C MET A 46 0.94 -1.41 -7.18
N GLY A 47 0.86 -0.22 -7.77
CA GLY A 47 0.90 -0.07 -9.23
C GLY A 47 2.17 -0.64 -9.86
N TYR A 48 3.34 -0.40 -9.25
CA TYR A 48 4.61 -0.98 -9.71
C TYR A 48 4.68 -2.49 -9.50
N ILE A 49 4.07 -2.99 -8.42
CA ILE A 49 4.02 -4.43 -8.13
C ILE A 49 3.13 -5.15 -9.14
N ALA A 50 2.03 -4.53 -9.57
CA ALA A 50 1.14 -5.08 -10.59
C ALA A 50 1.84 -5.27 -11.95
N ASN A 51 2.88 -4.47 -12.24
CA ASN A 51 3.74 -4.67 -13.41
C ASN A 51 4.70 -5.86 -13.27
N GLU A 52 4.95 -6.31 -12.04
CA GLU A 52 5.93 -7.35 -11.73
C GLU A 52 5.26 -8.72 -11.53
N LYS A 53 4.16 -8.76 -10.78
CA LYS A 53 3.44 -9.97 -10.35
C LYS A 53 1.96 -9.69 -10.13
N ALA A 54 1.20 -10.75 -9.86
CA ALA A 54 -0.19 -10.62 -9.45
C ALA A 54 -0.28 -9.88 -8.10
N VAL A 55 -1.26 -8.99 -8.00
CA VAL A 55 -1.54 -8.18 -6.82
C VAL A 55 -2.91 -8.54 -6.29
N ASN A 56 -2.98 -8.73 -4.98
CA ASN A 56 -4.19 -8.96 -4.24
C ASN A 56 -4.57 -7.64 -3.57
N VAL A 57 -5.77 -7.14 -3.85
CA VAL A 57 -6.29 -5.93 -3.20
C VAL A 57 -7.13 -6.36 -2.01
N ASP A 58 -6.65 -6.00 -0.83
CA ASP A 58 -7.26 -6.41 0.44
C ASP A 58 -8.41 -5.47 0.81
N LEU A 59 -9.32 -5.95 1.67
CA LEU A 59 -10.46 -5.15 2.13
C LEU A 59 -10.02 -3.84 2.80
N LEU A 60 -8.88 -3.87 3.52
CA LEU A 60 -8.31 -2.67 4.13
C LEU A 60 -7.99 -1.59 3.09
N GLU A 61 -7.47 -1.98 1.94
CA GLU A 61 -7.09 -1.05 0.89
C GLU A 61 -8.32 -0.44 0.22
N VAL A 62 -9.42 -1.21 0.10
CA VAL A 62 -10.69 -0.68 -0.41
C VAL A 62 -11.35 0.26 0.61
N LEU A 63 -11.38 -0.13 1.89
CA LEU A 63 -12.05 0.63 2.95
C LEU A 63 -11.45 2.02 3.18
N GLN A 64 -10.17 2.22 2.84
CA GLN A 64 -9.51 3.53 3.00
C GLN A 64 -10.18 4.66 2.20
N LEU A 65 -10.90 4.32 1.13
CA LEU A 65 -11.62 5.29 0.30
C LEU A 65 -12.84 5.89 1.02
N VAL A 66 -13.38 5.15 1.99
CA VAL A 66 -14.59 5.52 2.73
C VAL A 66 -14.29 5.87 4.19
N LEU A 67 -13.21 5.32 4.75
CA LEU A 67 -12.79 5.52 6.13
C LEU A 67 -11.37 6.13 6.19
N PRO A 68 -11.24 7.46 6.08
CA PRO A 68 -9.93 8.14 6.07
C PRO A 68 -9.07 7.86 7.31
N ILE A 69 -9.71 7.50 8.44
CA ILE A 69 -9.03 7.13 9.68
C ILE A 69 -8.09 5.91 9.53
N LEU A 70 -8.32 5.07 8.51
CA LEU A 70 -7.42 3.94 8.20
C LEU A 70 -6.01 4.40 7.81
N ARG A 71 -5.84 5.62 7.29
CA ARG A 71 -4.51 6.18 7.02
C ARG A 71 -3.67 6.34 8.28
N VAL A 72 -4.32 6.59 9.43
CA VAL A 72 -3.63 6.63 10.73
C VAL A 72 -3.14 5.24 11.12
N TYR A 73 -3.92 4.20 10.83
CA TYR A 73 -3.48 2.81 11.04
C TYR A 73 -2.29 2.45 10.14
N TYR A 74 -2.28 2.89 8.87
CA TYR A 74 -1.14 2.66 7.97
C TYR A 74 0.12 3.40 8.44
N ALA A 75 -0.03 4.63 8.95
CA ALA A 75 1.05 5.38 9.58
C ALA A 75 1.62 4.61 10.79
N PHE A 76 0.76 4.02 11.62
CA PHE A 76 1.20 3.17 12.74
C PHE A 76 1.96 1.93 12.27
N VAL A 77 1.47 1.21 11.27
CA VAL A 77 2.15 0.05 10.69
C VAL A 77 3.51 0.45 10.10
N GLY A 78 3.55 1.56 9.37
CA GLY A 78 4.78 2.12 8.83
C GLY A 78 5.76 2.51 9.93
N PHE A 79 5.28 3.11 11.02
CA PHE A 79 6.11 3.44 12.18
C PHE A 79 6.79 2.22 12.80
N GLN A 80 6.06 1.11 12.93
CA GLN A 80 6.64 -0.14 13.41
C GLN A 80 7.74 -0.68 12.49
N ASN A 81 7.66 -0.42 11.18
CA ASN A 81 8.59 -0.94 10.19
C ASN A 81 9.81 -0.03 9.95
N ALA A 82 9.65 1.29 10.07
CA ALA A 82 10.69 2.26 9.69
C ALA A 82 10.68 3.56 10.52
N GLY A 83 10.08 3.57 11.71
CA GLY A 83 10.02 4.75 12.58
C GLY A 83 9.29 5.93 11.92
N ILE A 84 9.78 7.16 12.15
CA ILE A 84 9.12 8.38 11.67
C ILE A 84 8.95 8.39 10.14
N GLU A 85 9.97 7.94 9.40
CA GLU A 85 9.89 7.83 7.94
C GLU A 85 8.76 6.90 7.51
N GLY A 86 8.63 5.73 8.16
CA GLY A 86 7.54 4.81 7.89
C GLY A 86 6.16 5.38 8.25
N CYS A 87 6.06 6.17 9.33
CA CYS A 87 4.83 6.87 9.70
C CYS A 87 4.35 7.81 8.58
N CYS A 88 5.25 8.66 8.07
CA CYS A 88 4.94 9.57 6.98
C CYS A 88 4.58 8.79 5.71
N ILE A 89 5.49 7.97 5.20
CA ILE A 89 5.30 7.28 3.94
C ILE A 89 4.10 6.31 3.97
N GLY A 90 3.84 5.65 5.11
CA GLY A 90 2.66 4.80 5.28
C GLY A 90 1.34 5.58 5.23
N TYR A 91 1.30 6.81 5.76
CA TYR A 91 0.09 7.65 5.74
C TYR A 91 -0.33 8.06 4.33
N VAL A 92 0.64 8.41 3.46
CA VAL A 92 0.37 8.85 2.08
C VAL A 92 0.37 7.70 1.07
N GLY A 93 1.16 6.67 1.34
CA GLY A 93 1.41 5.59 0.38
C GLY A 93 0.46 4.42 0.46
N GLY A 94 -0.22 4.22 1.60
CA GLY A 94 -1.15 3.11 1.80
C GLY A 94 -0.54 1.94 2.60
N TYR A 95 -1.34 0.89 2.75
CA TYR A 95 -1.02 -0.24 3.61
C TYR A 95 0.10 -1.13 3.08
N THR A 96 0.09 -1.43 1.78
CA THR A 96 1.13 -2.22 1.11
C THR A 96 2.47 -1.49 1.19
N THR A 97 2.48 -0.18 0.95
CA THR A 97 3.64 0.68 1.12
C THR A 97 4.16 0.64 2.56
N ALA A 98 3.28 0.82 3.56
CA ALA A 98 3.64 0.75 4.97
C ALA A 98 4.30 -0.59 5.36
N LYS A 99 3.81 -1.73 4.84
CA LYS A 99 4.43 -3.05 5.04
C LYS A 99 5.82 -3.15 4.41
N MET A 100 5.97 -2.65 3.19
CA MET A 100 7.23 -2.72 2.44
C MET A 100 8.34 -1.84 3.02
N MET A 101 7.99 -0.89 3.88
CA MET A 101 8.97 -0.04 4.57
C MET A 101 9.94 -0.81 5.46
N LYS A 102 9.64 -2.07 5.82
CA LYS A 102 10.57 -2.95 6.54
C LYS A 102 11.80 -3.30 5.71
N GLU A 103 11.62 -3.46 4.40
CA GLU A 103 12.65 -3.93 3.48
C GLU A 103 13.20 -2.81 2.59
N THR A 104 12.42 -1.75 2.40
CA THR A 104 12.72 -0.66 1.47
C THR A 104 12.52 0.71 2.13
N LYS A 105 13.29 1.70 1.67
CA LYS A 105 13.20 3.09 2.12
C LYS A 105 12.08 3.83 1.38
N GLY A 106 11.69 4.98 1.90
CA GLY A 106 10.81 5.91 1.21
C GLY A 106 11.53 6.46 -0.03
N ARG A 107 10.85 6.44 -1.17
CA ARG A 107 11.37 7.04 -2.41
C ARG A 107 11.16 8.55 -2.39
N LEU A 108 12.06 9.32 -3.00
CA LEU A 108 11.97 10.78 -3.07
C LEU A 108 10.61 11.25 -3.60
N ILE A 109 10.10 10.59 -4.64
CA ILE A 109 8.80 10.91 -5.24
C ILE A 109 7.64 10.74 -4.26
N GLU A 110 7.73 9.79 -3.33
CA GLU A 110 6.73 9.59 -2.28
C GLU A 110 6.74 10.75 -1.28
N TRP A 111 7.93 11.27 -0.96
CA TRP A 111 8.09 12.47 -0.12
C TRP A 111 7.57 13.75 -0.79
N LEU A 112 7.74 13.89 -2.11
CA LEU A 112 7.27 15.07 -2.85
C LEU A 112 5.74 15.22 -2.82
N THR A 113 5.00 14.15 -2.52
CA THR A 113 3.54 14.18 -2.31
C THR A 113 3.12 15.17 -1.21
N TYR A 114 3.99 15.44 -0.22
CA TYR A 114 3.71 16.40 0.85
C TYR A 114 3.87 17.86 0.44
N VAL A 115 4.57 18.13 -0.66
CA VAL A 115 4.83 19.49 -1.14
C VAL A 115 3.80 19.80 -2.22
N PRO A 116 2.85 20.73 -2.03
CA PRO A 116 1.71 20.90 -2.94
C PRO A 116 2.07 21.06 -4.42
N VAL A 117 3.13 21.83 -4.72
CA VAL A 117 3.59 22.04 -6.10
C VAL A 117 4.33 20.82 -6.65
N ALA A 118 5.11 20.12 -5.81
CA ALA A 118 5.83 18.93 -6.23
C ALA A 118 4.96 17.66 -6.23
N ASN A 119 3.77 17.70 -5.61
CA ASN A 119 2.80 16.62 -5.62
C ASN A 119 2.23 16.36 -7.03
N ILE A 120 2.08 17.42 -7.83
CA ILE A 120 1.69 17.26 -9.24
C ILE A 120 2.80 16.54 -10.01
N TYR A 121 4.06 16.90 -9.75
CA TYR A 121 5.20 16.23 -10.36
C TYR A 121 5.27 14.76 -9.93
N SER A 122 5.11 14.45 -8.63
CA SER A 122 5.15 13.06 -8.16
C SER A 122 4.03 12.22 -8.77
N LEU A 123 2.84 12.80 -8.93
CA LEU A 123 1.72 12.17 -9.61
C LEU A 123 2.04 11.87 -11.09
N ILE A 124 2.59 12.84 -11.83
CA ILE A 124 2.95 12.65 -13.24
C ILE A 124 4.02 11.56 -13.40
N VAL A 125 5.05 11.56 -12.56
CA VAL A 125 6.08 10.51 -12.62
C VAL A 125 5.49 9.15 -12.25
N TYR A 126 4.64 9.07 -11.24
CA TYR A 126 3.95 7.84 -10.89
C TYR A 126 3.12 7.29 -12.05
N ILE A 127 2.29 8.13 -12.68
CA ILE A 127 1.43 7.75 -13.81
C ILE A 127 2.29 7.26 -14.98
N THR A 128 3.30 8.04 -15.36
CA THR A 128 4.16 7.70 -16.52
C THR A 128 4.94 6.42 -16.31
N GLU A 129 5.49 6.19 -15.11
CA GLU A 129 6.25 4.98 -14.80
C GLU A 129 5.36 3.74 -14.72
N THR A 130 4.22 3.82 -14.03
CA THR A 130 3.30 2.68 -13.89
C THR A 130 2.61 2.33 -15.19
N MET A 131 2.15 3.33 -15.97
CA MET A 131 1.61 3.11 -17.31
C MET A 131 2.67 2.57 -18.28
N GLY A 132 3.93 3.01 -18.13
CA GLY A 132 5.06 2.53 -18.93
C GLY A 132 5.55 1.13 -18.56
N GLY A 133 4.95 0.47 -17.56
CA GLY A 133 5.29 -0.91 -17.19
C GLY A 133 6.48 -1.04 -16.24
N LYS A 134 6.96 0.06 -15.63
CA LYS A 134 8.07 0.03 -14.69
C LYS A 134 7.69 -0.81 -13.46
N THR A 135 8.58 -1.73 -13.08
CA THR A 135 8.37 -2.65 -11.95
C THR A 135 8.93 -2.09 -10.64
N TRP A 136 8.46 -2.62 -9.51
CA TRP A 136 8.98 -2.18 -8.21
C TRP A 136 10.44 -2.58 -8.02
N SER A 137 10.81 -3.79 -8.43
CA SER A 137 12.21 -4.25 -8.39
C SER A 137 13.16 -3.33 -9.18
N GLU A 138 12.76 -2.83 -10.34
CA GLU A 138 13.55 -1.85 -11.12
C GLU A 138 13.70 -0.52 -10.38
N VAL A 139 12.62 -0.03 -9.75
CA VAL A 139 12.67 1.21 -8.94
C VAL A 139 13.63 1.05 -7.77
N VAL A 140 13.52 -0.05 -7.02
CA VAL A 140 14.39 -0.34 -5.86
C VAL A 140 15.85 -0.41 -6.26
N ALA A 141 16.15 -1.06 -7.39
CA ALA A 141 17.51 -1.18 -7.91
C ALA A 141 18.06 0.17 -8.38
N LYS A 142 17.30 0.92 -9.19
CA LYS A 142 17.72 2.21 -9.75
C LYS A 142 17.95 3.27 -8.67
N GLU A 143 17.14 3.25 -7.61
CA GLU A 143 17.15 4.28 -6.57
C GLU A 143 17.81 3.84 -5.26
N ASN A 144 18.42 2.65 -5.24
CA ASN A 144 19.11 2.09 -4.08
C ASN A 144 18.24 2.08 -2.80
N LEU A 145 16.99 1.64 -2.93
CA LEU A 145 16.00 1.74 -1.86
C LEU A 145 16.06 0.61 -0.84
N LYS A 146 16.89 -0.43 -1.01
CA LYS A 146 16.99 -1.51 -0.01
C LYS A 146 17.47 -0.97 1.34
N ARG A 147 16.80 -1.39 2.43
CA ARG A 147 17.27 -1.16 3.80
C ARG A 147 18.36 -2.16 4.17
N LYS A 148 19.32 -1.69 4.97
CA LYS A 148 20.41 -2.49 5.53
C LYS A 148 19.99 -3.04 6.88
#